data_AF-A0A7K4DNQ5-F1
#
_entry.id   AF-A0A7K4DNQ5-F1
#
_cell.length_a   1.000
_cell.length_b   1.000
_cell.length_c   1.000
_cell.angle_alpha   90.00
_cell.angle_beta   90.00
_cell.angle_gamma   90.00
#
_symmetry.space_group_name_H-M   'P 1'
#
loop_
_entity.id
_entity.type
_entity.pdbx_description
1 polymer ?
#
loop_
_entity_poly.entity_id
_entity_poly.type
_entity_poly.pdbx_seq_one_letter_code
_entity_poly.pdbx_strand_id
1 'polypeptide(L)'
;MEKEIIAAIMASTSDVDMMTNDRIEALTKGHGMLNIAAICAANSIAEDVQRGTEIKLTDHNVQQLPIDDVLKKAIDAAALAGADPANAALISATLCYFAGTNAQAGVPAGNRKLGAMARIIAGVDRCGVIAIPTAKVNNRISGYAAVRAVYDDIFDNKITKIDGSIIPLGVGGGPLYGHGALGEDIAFPELARNGAAAGTKGMLKAYANVGMPPSPITAAIFGAAAILEIVHPDSEIGEKYGELFKDNSAYVAGLGAVEAAGLPEKLHIRGTGEEYDTAHLVGDLGVILKDIGGPSVIGMMAFEEMLSAFEESLAIGAGFSGGPLQPPLGHMTADAVLAMKVLISSGGDLEVAADKIKDIKENFWLEPELAKVATNTISRKAEQVKRGPVTKAMILATDGGLTKAVSERAKFTYDKLKEGKKLDEIVRILDDEKLNDVETACSALFSGMMGKDIKINITRYQGCGRRTPNAFLKRYCGFDTDTTVEVTVDGEKIVFDGLSQKVIPDAVVNKKMDILEAIPLAAVPVVELQLCGHTIINIIVPAAVAATMNSELTPREIARKAVEGAYISSAIPGGVPRAEEVSKRAIKIMSEL
;
A
#
# COMPACT_ATOMS: atom_id res chain seq x y z
N MET A 1 -31.86 6.90 23.11
CA MET A 1 -31.13 7.79 22.16
C MET A 1 -32.17 8.62 21.46
N GLU A 2 -31.95 9.93 21.34
CA GLU A 2 -32.90 10.85 20.66
C GLU A 2 -33.09 10.42 19.20
N LYS A 3 -34.31 10.57 18.65
CA LYS A 3 -34.65 10.08 17.30
C LYS A 3 -33.79 10.71 16.21
N GLU A 4 -33.42 11.97 16.39
CA GLU A 4 -32.53 12.75 15.52
C GLU A 4 -31.16 12.09 15.40
N ILE A 5 -30.58 11.67 16.53
CA ILE A 5 -29.27 11.00 16.57
C ILE A 5 -29.36 9.65 15.84
N ILE A 6 -30.44 8.88 16.07
CA ILE A 6 -30.64 7.59 15.40
C ILE A 6 -30.74 7.78 13.87
N ALA A 7 -31.58 8.73 13.42
CA ALA A 7 -31.76 9.03 12.01
C ALA A 7 -30.45 9.49 11.34
N ALA A 8 -29.66 10.32 12.05
CA ALA A 8 -28.38 10.81 11.57
C ALA A 8 -27.32 9.70 11.43
N ILE A 9 -27.21 8.81 12.43
CA ILE A 9 -26.30 7.66 12.39
C ILE A 9 -26.68 6.76 11.22
N MET A 10 -27.96 6.37 11.12
CA MET A 10 -28.45 5.48 10.05
C MET A 10 -28.24 6.08 8.66
N ALA A 11 -28.51 7.38 8.48
CA ALA A 11 -28.31 8.05 7.21
C ALA A 11 -26.83 8.04 6.80
N SER A 12 -25.93 8.35 7.74
CA SER A 12 -24.49 8.47 7.50
C SER A 12 -23.84 7.14 7.11
N THR A 13 -24.33 6.02 7.65
CA THR A 13 -23.76 4.68 7.40
C THR A 13 -24.56 3.84 6.41
N SER A 14 -25.68 4.34 5.89
CA SER A 14 -26.56 3.60 4.97
C SER A 14 -25.90 3.24 3.62
N ASP A 15 -24.95 4.05 3.18
CA ASP A 15 -24.18 3.84 1.96
C ASP A 15 -22.74 4.30 2.17
N VAL A 16 -21.81 3.35 2.09
CA VAL A 16 -20.39 3.57 2.38
C VAL A 16 -19.73 4.57 1.43
N ASP A 17 -20.29 4.78 0.23
CA ASP A 17 -19.82 5.82 -0.70
C ASP A 17 -20.06 7.24 -0.16
N MET A 18 -20.96 7.41 0.83
CA MET A 18 -21.19 8.70 1.49
C MET A 18 -20.14 9.05 2.53
N MET A 19 -19.44 8.06 3.07
CA MET A 19 -18.42 8.25 4.10
C MET A 19 -17.12 8.88 3.58
N THR A 20 -17.01 9.00 2.25
CA THR A 20 -15.76 9.37 1.60
C THR A 20 -15.90 10.38 0.46
N ASN A 21 -14.84 11.17 0.28
CA ASN A 21 -14.64 12.00 -0.91
C ASN A 21 -14.03 11.22 -2.08
N ASP A 22 -13.40 10.08 -1.81
CA ASP A 22 -12.87 9.22 -2.85
C ASP A 22 -14.00 8.67 -3.70
N ARG A 23 -13.72 8.47 -4.98
CA ARG A 23 -14.66 7.88 -5.94
C ARG A 23 -14.61 6.36 -5.83
N ILE A 24 -14.88 5.82 -4.64
CA ILE A 24 -14.69 4.39 -4.34
C ILE A 24 -15.58 3.47 -5.18
N GLU A 25 -16.71 3.98 -5.69
CA GLU A 25 -17.51 3.25 -6.68
C GLU A 25 -16.71 2.93 -7.94
N ALA A 26 -15.88 3.85 -8.43
CA ALA A 26 -15.05 3.64 -9.61
C ALA A 26 -13.96 2.57 -9.38
N LEU A 27 -13.52 2.40 -8.13
CA LEU A 27 -12.56 1.37 -7.74
C LEU A 27 -13.11 -0.05 -7.90
N THR A 28 -14.45 -0.23 -7.89
CA THR A 28 -15.07 -1.54 -8.15
C THR A 28 -14.87 -2.03 -9.59
N LYS A 29 -14.38 -1.15 -10.47
CA LYS A 29 -14.01 -1.43 -11.86
C LYS A 29 -12.57 -1.04 -12.18
N GLY A 30 -11.72 -0.96 -11.16
CA GLY A 30 -10.28 -0.79 -11.31
C GLY A 30 -9.86 0.58 -11.83
N HIS A 31 -10.76 1.57 -11.82
CA HIS A 31 -10.45 2.90 -12.28
C HIS A 31 -9.58 3.64 -11.25
N GLY A 32 -8.33 3.88 -11.62
CA GLY A 32 -7.39 4.68 -10.84
C GLY A 32 -6.54 3.86 -9.87
N MET A 33 -7.08 2.80 -9.25
CA MET A 33 -6.36 1.91 -8.34
C MET A 33 -6.99 0.49 -8.29
N LEU A 34 -6.28 -0.48 -7.70
CA LEU A 34 -6.62 -1.91 -7.68
C LEU A 34 -6.68 -2.55 -6.28
N ASN A 35 -6.81 -1.76 -5.23
CA ASN A 35 -6.96 -2.26 -3.86
C ASN A 35 -8.19 -3.18 -3.67
N ILE A 36 -9.35 -2.85 -4.26
CA ILE A 36 -10.53 -3.74 -4.23
C ILE A 36 -10.23 -5.05 -4.95
N ALA A 37 -9.49 -5.02 -6.06
CA ALA A 37 -9.09 -6.24 -6.77
C ALA A 37 -8.20 -7.13 -5.91
N ALA A 38 -7.25 -6.56 -5.17
CA ALA A 38 -6.41 -7.30 -4.21
C ALA A 38 -7.24 -7.90 -3.07
N ILE A 39 -8.18 -7.15 -2.49
CA ILE A 39 -9.09 -7.67 -1.44
C ILE A 39 -9.95 -8.82 -1.98
N CYS A 40 -10.49 -8.69 -3.20
CA CYS A 40 -11.29 -9.73 -3.85
C CYS A 40 -10.47 -11.01 -4.13
N ALA A 41 -9.22 -10.85 -4.58
CA ALA A 41 -8.31 -11.98 -4.77
C ALA A 41 -7.95 -12.65 -3.43
N ALA A 42 -7.62 -11.86 -2.41
CA ALA A 42 -7.35 -12.36 -1.06
C ALA A 42 -8.54 -13.11 -0.44
N ASN A 43 -9.76 -12.61 -0.64
CA ASN A 43 -11.00 -13.32 -0.29
C ASN A 43 -11.05 -14.71 -0.92
N SER A 44 -10.75 -14.81 -2.22
CA SER A 44 -10.78 -16.08 -2.96
C SER A 44 -9.70 -17.06 -2.49
N ILE A 45 -8.49 -16.57 -2.26
CA ILE A 45 -7.35 -17.39 -1.82
C ILE A 45 -7.59 -17.92 -0.41
N ALA A 46 -7.98 -17.04 0.52
CA ALA A 46 -8.25 -17.42 1.91
C ALA A 46 -9.35 -18.47 2.02
N GLU A 47 -10.39 -18.41 1.17
CA GLU A 47 -11.46 -19.41 1.15
C GLU A 47 -10.94 -20.80 0.77
N ASP A 48 -10.07 -20.90 -0.24
CA ASP A 48 -9.49 -22.19 -0.66
C ASP A 48 -8.45 -22.71 0.34
N VAL A 49 -7.65 -21.83 0.96
CA VAL A 49 -6.72 -22.22 2.03
C VAL A 49 -7.47 -22.77 3.25
N GLN A 50 -8.56 -22.12 3.66
CA GLN A 50 -9.39 -22.60 4.78
C GLN A 50 -10.07 -23.94 4.51
N ARG A 51 -10.31 -24.28 3.23
CA ARG A 51 -10.79 -25.61 2.83
C ARG A 51 -9.71 -26.70 2.87
N GLY A 52 -8.46 -26.33 3.14
CA GLY A 52 -7.32 -27.25 3.11
C GLY A 52 -6.84 -27.56 1.69
N THR A 53 -7.08 -26.68 0.73
CA THR A 53 -6.56 -26.84 -0.64
C THR A 53 -5.04 -26.73 -0.61
N GLU A 54 -4.34 -27.68 -1.22
CA GLU A 54 -2.88 -27.62 -1.36
C GLU A 54 -2.50 -26.45 -2.29
N ILE A 55 -1.73 -25.51 -1.76
CA ILE A 55 -1.31 -24.31 -2.50
C ILE A 55 0.18 -24.30 -2.83
N LYS A 56 0.96 -25.32 -2.43
CA LYS A 56 2.37 -25.42 -2.82
C LYS A 56 2.52 -25.87 -4.26
N LEU A 57 3.49 -25.28 -4.96
CA LEU A 57 3.97 -25.82 -6.22
C LEU A 57 4.79 -27.08 -5.93
N THR A 58 4.52 -28.13 -6.70
CA THR A 58 5.22 -29.42 -6.62
C THR A 58 5.70 -29.85 -8.01
N ASP A 59 6.56 -30.85 -8.06
CA ASP A 59 7.11 -31.45 -9.28
C ASP A 59 6.27 -32.60 -9.82
N HIS A 60 5.08 -32.84 -9.25
CA HIS A 60 4.19 -33.92 -9.68
C HIS A 60 3.94 -33.89 -11.19
N ASN A 61 4.08 -35.05 -11.82
CA ASN A 61 3.88 -35.24 -13.26
C ASN A 61 2.38 -35.33 -13.60
N VAL A 62 1.70 -34.18 -13.49
CA VAL A 62 0.27 -34.01 -13.76
C VAL A 62 0.04 -32.74 -14.59
N GLN A 63 -1.07 -32.69 -15.32
CA GLN A 63 -1.39 -31.54 -16.16
C GLN A 63 -1.75 -30.28 -15.34
N GLN A 64 -2.42 -30.46 -14.20
CA GLN A 64 -2.87 -29.39 -13.33
C GLN A 64 -2.58 -29.74 -11.87
N LEU A 65 -2.11 -28.77 -11.10
CA LEU A 65 -2.03 -28.82 -9.65
C LEU A 65 -3.26 -28.13 -9.04
N PRO A 66 -3.60 -28.40 -7.77
CA PRO A 66 -4.72 -27.70 -7.11
C PRO A 66 -4.55 -26.17 -7.09
N ILE A 67 -3.31 -25.66 -7.02
CA ILE A 67 -3.01 -24.23 -7.09
C ILE A 67 -3.40 -23.58 -8.43
N ASP A 68 -3.47 -24.32 -9.54
CA ASP A 68 -3.96 -23.79 -10.83
C ASP A 68 -5.40 -23.26 -10.67
N ASP A 69 -6.26 -23.98 -9.95
CA ASP A 69 -7.64 -23.58 -9.68
C ASP A 69 -7.70 -22.40 -8.70
N VAL A 70 -6.83 -22.37 -7.69
CA VAL A 70 -6.72 -21.25 -6.72
C VAL A 70 -6.33 -19.97 -7.45
N LEU A 71 -5.30 -20.03 -8.29
CA LEU A 71 -4.86 -18.91 -9.13
C LEU A 71 -5.97 -18.45 -10.06
N LYS A 72 -6.64 -19.38 -10.74
CA LYS A 72 -7.76 -19.05 -11.64
C LYS A 72 -8.85 -18.27 -10.92
N LYS A 73 -9.33 -18.76 -9.77
CA LYS A 73 -10.38 -18.07 -9.00
C LYS A 73 -9.93 -16.71 -8.47
N ALA A 74 -8.66 -16.58 -8.07
CA ALA A 74 -8.09 -15.32 -7.61
C ALA A 74 -7.97 -14.29 -8.74
N ILE A 75 -7.49 -14.72 -9.93
CA ILE A 75 -7.41 -13.90 -11.14
C ILE A 75 -8.81 -13.44 -11.56
N ASP A 76 -9.77 -14.36 -11.61
CA ASP A 76 -11.16 -14.04 -11.95
C ASP A 76 -11.77 -13.06 -10.95
N ALA A 77 -11.44 -13.18 -9.65
CA ALA A 77 -11.87 -12.24 -8.61
C ALA A 77 -11.27 -10.84 -8.77
N ALA A 78 -9.98 -10.74 -9.08
CA ALA A 78 -9.33 -9.46 -9.35
C ALA A 78 -9.88 -8.82 -10.64
N ALA A 79 -10.10 -9.61 -11.69
CA ALA A 79 -10.66 -9.16 -12.96
C ALA A 79 -12.12 -8.68 -12.81
N LEU A 80 -12.92 -9.32 -11.95
CA LEU A 80 -14.28 -8.88 -11.63
C LEU A 80 -14.32 -7.44 -11.04
N ALA A 81 -13.28 -7.09 -10.28
CA ALA A 81 -13.02 -5.76 -9.73
C ALA A 81 -12.36 -4.80 -10.73
N GLY A 82 -12.15 -5.22 -11.99
CA GLY A 82 -11.63 -4.39 -13.07
C GLY A 82 -10.10 -4.34 -13.21
N ALA A 83 -9.37 -5.26 -12.57
CA ALA A 83 -7.96 -5.45 -12.92
C ALA A 83 -7.84 -6.02 -14.34
N ASP A 84 -7.03 -5.40 -15.19
CA ASP A 84 -6.67 -6.01 -16.48
C ASP A 84 -5.84 -7.29 -16.25
N PRO A 85 -5.76 -8.20 -17.24
CA PRO A 85 -5.21 -9.54 -17.04
C PRO A 85 -3.80 -9.57 -16.44
N ALA A 86 -2.88 -8.66 -16.85
CA ALA A 86 -1.51 -8.64 -16.32
C ALA A 86 -1.47 -8.21 -14.84
N ASN A 87 -2.29 -7.24 -14.46
CA ASN A 87 -2.41 -6.82 -13.06
C ASN A 87 -3.10 -7.88 -12.21
N ALA A 88 -4.15 -8.54 -12.73
CA ALA A 88 -4.84 -9.62 -12.06
C ALA A 88 -3.89 -10.81 -11.78
N ALA A 89 -3.04 -11.15 -12.75
CA ALA A 89 -2.00 -12.16 -12.59
C ALA A 89 -1.00 -11.76 -11.48
N LEU A 90 -0.45 -10.54 -11.52
CA LEU A 90 0.51 -10.06 -10.54
C LEU A 90 -0.05 -10.07 -9.11
N ILE A 91 -1.25 -9.51 -8.93
CA ILE A 91 -1.95 -9.46 -7.64
C ILE A 91 -2.16 -10.88 -7.11
N SER A 92 -2.67 -11.78 -7.94
CA SER A 92 -3.00 -13.15 -7.51
C SER A 92 -1.77 -13.97 -7.18
N ALA A 93 -0.71 -13.90 -8.00
CA ALA A 93 0.55 -14.59 -7.73
C ALA A 93 1.19 -14.08 -6.43
N THR A 94 1.25 -12.76 -6.25
CA THR A 94 1.83 -12.15 -5.03
C THR A 94 1.04 -12.54 -3.78
N LEU A 95 -0.30 -12.51 -3.84
CA LEU A 95 -1.14 -12.91 -2.70
C LEU A 95 -1.05 -14.41 -2.43
N CYS A 96 -0.98 -15.28 -3.44
CA CYS A 96 -0.74 -16.70 -3.22
C CYS A 96 0.61 -16.91 -2.51
N TYR A 97 1.66 -16.18 -2.92
CA TYR A 97 2.97 -16.22 -2.29
C TYR A 97 2.88 -15.86 -0.81
N PHE A 98 2.22 -14.76 -0.48
CA PHE A 98 1.97 -14.39 0.92
C PHE A 98 1.09 -15.39 1.66
N ALA A 99 0.12 -16.03 1.00
CA ALA A 99 -0.69 -17.09 1.59
C ALA A 99 0.12 -18.36 1.91
N GLY A 100 1.33 -18.49 1.36
CA GLY A 100 2.28 -19.53 1.71
C GLY A 100 2.73 -20.42 0.55
N THR A 101 2.43 -20.12 -0.72
CA THR A 101 3.06 -20.87 -1.84
C THR A 101 4.53 -20.52 -1.99
N ASN A 102 5.33 -21.48 -2.44
CA ASN A 102 6.64 -21.23 -3.04
C ASN A 102 6.50 -20.59 -4.43
N ALA A 103 7.51 -19.84 -4.89
CA ALA A 103 7.50 -19.18 -6.20
C ALA A 103 7.79 -20.13 -7.37
N GLN A 104 8.50 -21.24 -7.12
CA GLN A 104 8.84 -22.22 -8.14
C GLN A 104 9.00 -23.64 -7.57
N ALA A 105 8.80 -24.65 -8.42
CA ALA A 105 9.10 -26.05 -8.14
C ALA A 105 9.30 -26.84 -9.44
N GLY A 106 10.06 -27.93 -9.36
CA GLY A 106 10.15 -28.93 -10.42
C GLY A 106 11.52 -29.09 -11.04
N VAL A 107 11.61 -30.12 -11.88
CA VAL A 107 12.78 -30.44 -12.72
C VAL A 107 12.58 -29.85 -14.13
N PRO A 108 13.60 -29.83 -15.02
CA PRO A 108 13.52 -29.11 -16.29
C PRO A 108 12.25 -29.37 -17.12
N ALA A 109 11.80 -30.62 -17.19
CA ALA A 109 10.49 -30.96 -17.75
C ALA A 109 9.43 -30.98 -16.63
N GLY A 110 8.47 -30.07 -16.69
CA GLY A 110 7.44 -29.92 -15.64
C GLY A 110 7.76 -28.85 -14.60
N ASN A 111 8.79 -28.03 -14.82
CA ASN A 111 9.10 -26.85 -14.01
C ASN A 111 7.91 -25.87 -14.01
N ARG A 112 7.48 -25.49 -12.81
CA ARG A 112 6.36 -24.58 -12.57
C ARG A 112 6.85 -23.36 -11.84
N LYS A 113 6.49 -22.19 -12.36
CA LYS A 113 6.75 -20.89 -11.75
C LYS A 113 5.44 -20.16 -11.55
N LEU A 114 5.23 -19.65 -10.35
CA LEU A 114 3.97 -19.04 -9.93
C LEU A 114 3.57 -17.88 -10.86
N GLY A 115 4.53 -17.02 -11.20
CA GLY A 115 4.30 -15.90 -12.12
C GLY A 115 3.91 -16.37 -13.52
N ALA A 116 4.61 -17.37 -14.06
CA ALA A 116 4.31 -17.93 -15.38
C ALA A 116 2.93 -18.60 -15.43
N MET A 117 2.57 -19.36 -14.39
CA MET A 117 1.26 -20.00 -14.27
C MET A 117 0.14 -18.96 -14.20
N ALA A 118 0.27 -17.95 -13.34
CA ALA A 118 -0.70 -16.87 -13.22
C ALA A 118 -0.88 -16.13 -14.56
N ARG A 119 0.23 -15.83 -15.25
CA ARG A 119 0.22 -15.20 -16.58
C ARG A 119 -0.54 -16.04 -17.61
N ILE A 120 -0.24 -17.34 -17.69
CA ILE A 120 -0.87 -18.26 -18.66
C ILE A 120 -2.37 -18.38 -18.38
N ILE A 121 -2.75 -18.55 -17.11
CA ILE A 121 -4.15 -18.64 -16.69
C ILE A 121 -4.92 -17.35 -17.03
N ALA A 122 -4.28 -16.19 -16.84
CA ALA A 122 -4.85 -14.89 -17.18
C ALA A 122 -4.88 -14.60 -18.70
N GLY A 123 -4.23 -15.42 -19.53
CA GLY A 123 -4.14 -15.18 -20.98
C GLY A 123 -3.24 -13.99 -21.35
N VAL A 124 -2.17 -13.77 -20.58
CA VAL A 124 -1.27 -12.63 -20.74
C VAL A 124 -0.02 -13.03 -21.54
N ASP A 125 0.38 -12.19 -22.49
CA ASP A 125 1.62 -12.39 -23.24
C ASP A 125 2.85 -12.20 -22.34
N ARG A 126 3.91 -12.97 -22.62
CA ARG A 126 5.19 -12.77 -21.92
C ARG A 126 5.76 -11.42 -22.34
N CYS A 127 6.17 -10.63 -21.35
CA CYS A 127 6.91 -9.40 -21.56
C CYS A 127 8.28 -9.51 -20.85
N GLY A 128 9.26 -8.73 -21.28
CA GLY A 128 10.54 -8.64 -20.58
C GLY A 128 10.50 -7.62 -19.44
N VAL A 129 11.36 -7.79 -18.43
CA VAL A 129 11.43 -6.91 -17.24
C VAL A 129 11.63 -5.44 -17.63
N ILE A 130 12.31 -5.19 -18.74
CA ILE A 130 12.53 -3.86 -19.35
C ILE A 130 11.25 -2.99 -19.46
N ALA A 131 10.11 -3.63 -19.75
CA ALA A 131 8.85 -2.95 -20.03
C ALA A 131 7.98 -2.73 -18.79
N ILE A 132 8.32 -3.36 -17.67
CA ILE A 132 7.55 -3.27 -16.43
C ILE A 132 7.84 -1.91 -15.77
N PRO A 133 6.84 -1.06 -15.53
CA PRO A 133 7.05 0.23 -14.89
C PRO A 133 7.25 0.07 -13.38
N THR A 134 7.82 1.08 -12.72
CA THR A 134 7.69 1.20 -11.26
C THR A 134 6.30 1.74 -10.89
N ALA A 135 5.95 1.63 -9.61
CA ALA A 135 4.88 2.43 -9.03
C ALA A 135 5.14 3.93 -9.22
N LYS A 136 4.07 4.73 -9.13
CA LYS A 136 4.14 6.19 -9.27
C LYS A 136 4.42 6.84 -7.91
N VAL A 137 5.59 7.46 -7.77
CA VAL A 137 5.97 8.30 -6.62
C VAL A 137 6.35 9.70 -7.11
N ASN A 138 5.34 10.42 -7.63
CA ASN A 138 5.43 11.66 -8.44
C ASN A 138 5.86 11.45 -9.89
N ASN A 139 6.97 10.75 -10.11
CA ASN A 139 7.42 10.29 -11.43
C ASN A 139 7.30 8.75 -11.50
N ARG A 140 7.77 8.16 -12.60
CA ARG A 140 7.97 6.71 -12.73
C ARG A 140 9.16 6.42 -13.64
N ILE A 141 9.80 5.28 -13.42
CA ILE A 141 10.79 4.68 -14.33
C ILE A 141 10.29 3.30 -14.75
N SER A 142 11.15 2.48 -15.36
CA SER A 142 10.85 1.08 -15.65
C SER A 142 12.04 0.18 -15.33
N GLY A 143 11.81 -1.13 -15.37
CA GLY A 143 12.84 -2.16 -15.25
C GLY A 143 13.96 -2.05 -16.29
N TYR A 144 13.82 -1.17 -17.29
CA TYR A 144 14.92 -0.81 -18.19
C TYR A 144 16.18 -0.37 -17.43
N ALA A 145 16.04 0.36 -16.32
CA ALA A 145 17.20 0.79 -15.55
C ALA A 145 17.97 -0.40 -14.95
N ALA A 146 17.28 -1.43 -14.45
CA ALA A 146 17.90 -2.67 -13.99
C ALA A 146 18.56 -3.42 -15.15
N VAL A 147 17.80 -3.68 -16.23
CA VAL A 147 18.27 -4.42 -17.40
C VAL A 147 19.51 -3.74 -18.00
N ARG A 148 19.46 -2.42 -18.23
CA ARG A 148 20.60 -1.67 -18.74
C ARG A 148 21.84 -1.83 -17.85
N ALA A 149 21.70 -1.65 -16.54
CA ALA A 149 22.84 -1.75 -15.62
C ALA A 149 23.46 -3.16 -15.63
N VAL A 150 22.63 -4.21 -15.69
CA VAL A 150 23.10 -5.59 -15.88
C VAL A 150 23.89 -5.73 -17.17
N TYR A 151 23.34 -5.30 -18.31
CA TYR A 151 24.03 -5.44 -19.60
C TYR A 151 25.31 -4.60 -19.69
N ASP A 152 25.33 -3.38 -19.13
CA ASP A 152 26.54 -2.55 -19.07
C ASP A 152 27.67 -3.32 -18.32
N ASP A 153 27.36 -3.96 -17.19
CA ASP A 153 28.35 -4.76 -16.45
C ASP A 153 28.70 -6.11 -17.12
N ILE A 154 27.80 -6.68 -17.93
CA ILE A 154 28.13 -7.83 -18.81
C ILE A 154 29.19 -7.41 -19.83
N PHE A 155 28.98 -6.30 -20.55
CA PHE A 155 29.91 -5.84 -21.58
C PHE A 155 31.27 -5.42 -21.01
N ASP A 156 31.29 -5.01 -19.74
CA ASP A 156 32.51 -4.67 -19.01
C ASP A 156 33.20 -5.88 -18.34
N ASN A 157 32.69 -7.11 -18.51
CA ASN A 157 33.20 -8.34 -17.87
C ASN A 157 33.25 -8.28 -16.33
N LYS A 158 32.25 -7.64 -15.70
CA LYS A 158 32.21 -7.47 -14.23
C LYS A 158 31.33 -8.48 -13.51
N ILE A 159 30.47 -9.21 -14.24
CA ILE A 159 29.48 -10.10 -13.60
C ILE A 159 30.08 -11.47 -13.28
N THR A 160 30.79 -12.11 -14.20
CA THR A 160 31.42 -13.42 -13.98
C THR A 160 32.81 -13.47 -14.57
N LYS A 161 33.68 -14.29 -13.98
CA LYS A 161 35.03 -14.55 -14.49
C LYS A 161 35.07 -15.59 -15.62
N ILE A 162 33.95 -16.26 -15.91
CA ILE A 162 33.89 -17.30 -16.94
C ILE A 162 33.82 -16.66 -18.32
N ASP A 163 34.84 -16.89 -19.13
CA ASP A 163 34.85 -16.52 -20.54
C ASP A 163 34.09 -17.56 -21.37
N GLY A 164 32.92 -17.18 -21.89
CA GLY A 164 32.09 -18.03 -22.73
C GLY A 164 32.75 -18.45 -24.05
N SER A 165 33.76 -17.73 -24.54
CA SER A 165 34.40 -17.98 -25.82
C SER A 165 35.36 -19.18 -25.81
N ILE A 166 35.81 -19.60 -24.62
CA ILE A 166 36.73 -20.73 -24.44
C ILE A 166 36.03 -22.00 -23.93
N ILE A 167 34.69 -21.98 -23.80
CA ILE A 167 33.93 -23.15 -23.36
C ILE A 167 34.03 -24.26 -24.41
N PRO A 168 34.54 -25.47 -24.06
CA PRO A 168 34.71 -26.54 -25.02
C PRO A 168 33.38 -27.04 -25.61
N LEU A 169 33.45 -27.57 -26.83
CA LEU A 169 32.31 -28.24 -27.47
C LEU A 169 31.77 -29.36 -26.57
N GLY A 170 30.45 -29.38 -26.36
CA GLY A 170 29.78 -30.39 -25.54
C GLY A 170 29.76 -30.09 -24.03
N VAL A 171 30.40 -29.01 -23.58
CA VAL A 171 30.29 -28.52 -22.18
C VAL A 171 29.14 -27.53 -22.07
N GLY A 172 29.16 -26.46 -22.87
CA GLY A 172 28.12 -25.43 -22.88
C GLY A 172 26.75 -25.98 -23.30
N GLY A 173 25.69 -25.56 -22.60
CA GLY A 173 24.31 -26.00 -22.86
C GLY A 173 23.98 -27.42 -22.37
N GLY A 174 24.93 -28.12 -21.74
CA GLY A 174 24.76 -29.45 -21.19
C GLY A 174 24.94 -29.53 -19.67
N PRO A 175 24.65 -30.69 -19.06
CA PRO A 175 24.74 -30.89 -17.61
C PRO A 175 26.18 -30.77 -17.08
N LEU A 176 27.20 -30.94 -17.92
CA LEU A 176 28.61 -30.76 -17.50
C LEU A 176 28.94 -29.30 -17.15
N TYR A 177 28.29 -28.34 -17.81
CA TYR A 177 28.30 -26.95 -17.38
C TYR A 177 27.28 -26.74 -16.26
N GLY A 178 26.03 -27.16 -16.50
CA GLY A 178 24.88 -26.82 -15.65
C GLY A 178 24.93 -27.39 -14.25
N HIS A 179 25.20 -28.70 -14.10
CA HIS A 179 25.15 -29.42 -12.81
C HIS A 179 26.55 -29.77 -12.27
N GLY A 180 27.58 -29.15 -12.84
CA GLY A 180 28.95 -29.29 -12.39
C GLY A 180 29.42 -28.06 -11.63
N ALA A 181 30.60 -28.14 -11.03
CA ALA A 181 31.21 -27.03 -10.30
C ALA A 181 31.36 -25.74 -11.14
N LEU A 182 31.51 -25.87 -12.47
CA LEU A 182 31.56 -24.70 -13.34
C LEU A 182 30.25 -23.88 -13.29
N GLY A 183 29.10 -24.54 -13.25
CA GLY A 183 27.78 -23.91 -13.15
C GLY A 183 27.42 -23.57 -11.71
N GLU A 184 27.16 -24.58 -10.89
CA GLU A 184 26.51 -24.45 -9.57
C GLU A 184 27.43 -23.86 -8.49
N ASP A 185 28.77 -23.96 -8.63
CA ASP A 185 29.71 -23.42 -7.63
C ASP A 185 30.36 -22.08 -8.05
N ILE A 186 30.34 -21.77 -9.35
CA ILE A 186 31.07 -20.66 -9.95
C ILE A 186 30.15 -19.77 -10.78
N ALA A 187 29.71 -20.21 -11.96
CA ALA A 187 29.09 -19.32 -12.93
C ALA A 187 27.71 -18.83 -12.49
N PHE A 188 26.78 -19.70 -12.12
CA PHE A 188 25.43 -19.28 -11.74
C PHE A 188 25.42 -18.41 -10.49
N PRO A 189 26.15 -18.75 -9.40
CA PRO A 189 26.20 -17.88 -8.23
C PRO A 189 26.84 -16.52 -8.50
N GLU A 190 27.95 -16.45 -9.26
CA GLU A 190 28.58 -15.17 -9.64
C GLU A 190 27.63 -14.34 -10.51
N LEU A 191 27.01 -14.96 -11.53
CA LEU A 191 26.06 -14.29 -12.41
C LEU A 191 24.86 -13.75 -11.63
N ALA A 192 24.22 -14.59 -10.82
CA ALA A 192 23.04 -14.23 -10.04
C ALA A 192 23.34 -13.09 -9.07
N ARG A 193 24.37 -13.23 -8.23
CA ARG A 193 24.69 -12.25 -7.18
C ARG A 193 25.14 -10.92 -7.76
N ASN A 194 26.12 -10.93 -8.66
CA ASN A 194 26.72 -9.71 -9.18
C ASN A 194 25.76 -8.98 -10.13
N GLY A 195 25.03 -9.74 -10.95
CA GLY A 195 24.03 -9.18 -11.85
C GLY A 195 22.85 -8.56 -11.12
N ALA A 196 22.30 -9.24 -10.10
CA ALA A 196 21.25 -8.66 -9.27
C ALA A 196 21.71 -7.36 -8.60
N ALA A 197 22.92 -7.36 -8.02
CA ALA A 197 23.50 -6.18 -7.39
C ALA A 197 23.66 -5.00 -8.38
N ALA A 198 24.11 -5.28 -9.62
CA ALA A 198 24.23 -4.28 -10.68
C ALA A 198 22.86 -3.69 -11.05
N GLY A 199 21.86 -4.55 -11.29
CA GLY A 199 20.49 -4.15 -11.61
C GLY A 199 19.86 -3.29 -10.51
N THR A 200 20.02 -3.70 -9.25
CA THR A 200 19.51 -2.95 -8.08
C THR A 200 20.15 -1.56 -7.98
N LYS A 201 21.48 -1.45 -8.10
CA LYS A 201 22.17 -0.15 -8.11
C LYS A 201 21.71 0.75 -9.27
N GLY A 202 21.47 0.15 -10.44
CA GLY A 202 20.88 0.82 -11.59
C GLY A 202 19.52 1.45 -11.30
N MET A 203 18.62 0.68 -10.67
CA MET A 203 17.30 1.14 -10.26
C MET A 203 17.38 2.26 -9.23
N LEU A 204 18.15 2.09 -8.14
CA LEU A 204 18.31 3.10 -7.09
C LEU A 204 18.82 4.43 -7.67
N LYS A 205 19.82 4.36 -8.55
CA LYS A 205 20.37 5.53 -9.24
C LYS A 205 19.34 6.18 -10.16
N ALA A 206 18.55 5.39 -10.88
CA ALA A 206 17.51 5.90 -11.76
C ALA A 206 16.40 6.62 -10.97
N TYR A 207 15.94 6.05 -9.85
CA TYR A 207 14.99 6.71 -8.94
C TYR A 207 15.50 8.10 -8.51
N ALA A 208 16.70 8.15 -7.93
CA ALA A 208 17.29 9.38 -7.42
C ALA A 208 17.46 10.44 -8.52
N ASN A 209 17.94 10.04 -9.69
CA ASN A 209 18.24 10.97 -10.78
C ASN A 209 17.02 11.55 -11.50
N VAL A 210 15.82 11.00 -11.26
CA VAL A 210 14.56 11.61 -11.71
C VAL A 210 13.77 12.27 -10.58
N GLY A 211 14.45 12.57 -9.46
CA GLY A 211 13.89 13.30 -8.34
C GLY A 211 12.86 12.51 -7.53
N MET A 212 12.97 11.18 -7.52
CA MET A 212 12.14 10.32 -6.68
C MET A 212 12.94 9.79 -5.49
N PRO A 213 12.34 9.65 -4.29
CA PRO A 213 12.94 8.85 -3.25
C PRO A 213 13.10 7.41 -3.77
N PRO A 214 14.30 6.80 -3.66
CA PRO A 214 14.47 5.41 -4.03
C PRO A 214 13.60 4.48 -3.19
N SER A 215 13.07 3.42 -3.81
CA SER A 215 12.46 2.28 -3.12
C SER A 215 13.46 1.11 -3.12
N PRO A 216 14.19 0.87 -2.02
CA PRO A 216 15.13 -0.25 -1.89
C PRO A 216 14.53 -1.60 -2.24
N ILE A 217 13.34 -1.93 -1.72
CA ILE A 217 12.70 -3.22 -1.95
C ILE A 217 12.30 -3.42 -3.41
N THR A 218 11.68 -2.40 -4.03
CA THR A 218 11.29 -2.47 -5.44
C THR A 218 12.54 -2.55 -6.33
N ALA A 219 13.58 -1.76 -6.05
CA ALA A 219 14.85 -1.83 -6.77
C ALA A 219 15.53 -3.20 -6.67
N ALA A 220 15.48 -3.84 -5.49
CA ALA A 220 16.00 -5.18 -5.26
C ALA A 220 15.26 -6.23 -6.10
N ILE A 221 13.92 -6.21 -6.08
CA ILE A 221 13.08 -7.13 -6.85
C ILE A 221 13.30 -6.97 -8.36
N PHE A 222 13.40 -5.73 -8.87
CA PHE A 222 13.73 -5.49 -10.27
C PHE A 222 15.14 -5.95 -10.65
N GLY A 223 16.12 -5.77 -9.77
CA GLY A 223 17.48 -6.27 -9.96
C GLY A 223 17.52 -7.80 -10.08
N ALA A 224 16.86 -8.49 -9.15
CA ALA A 224 16.70 -9.94 -9.18
C ALA A 224 15.95 -10.41 -10.44
N ALA A 225 14.81 -9.79 -10.76
CA ALA A 225 14.02 -10.13 -11.94
C ALA A 225 14.85 -10.01 -13.24
N ALA A 226 15.62 -8.92 -13.38
CA ALA A 226 16.42 -8.66 -14.58
C ALA A 226 17.53 -9.71 -14.79
N ILE A 227 18.26 -10.11 -13.74
CA ILE A 227 19.32 -11.13 -13.89
C ILE A 227 18.73 -12.53 -14.09
N LEU A 228 17.55 -12.82 -13.53
CA LEU A 228 16.85 -14.10 -13.67
C LEU A 228 16.18 -14.27 -15.06
N GLU A 229 16.25 -13.27 -15.94
CA GLU A 229 16.02 -13.44 -17.38
C GLU A 229 17.23 -14.05 -18.11
N ILE A 230 18.41 -14.05 -17.48
CA ILE A 230 19.69 -14.53 -18.03
C ILE A 230 20.13 -15.82 -17.34
N VAL A 231 20.16 -15.82 -16.00
CA VAL A 231 20.54 -16.99 -15.19
C VAL A 231 19.37 -17.96 -15.07
N HIS A 232 19.67 -19.26 -15.06
CA HIS A 232 18.68 -20.28 -14.77
C HIS A 232 18.21 -20.15 -13.30
N PRO A 233 16.95 -19.75 -13.05
CA PRO A 233 16.50 -19.38 -11.71
C PRO A 233 16.36 -20.57 -10.75
N ASP A 234 16.32 -21.79 -11.30
CA ASP A 234 16.15 -23.03 -10.53
C ASP A 234 17.46 -23.82 -10.41
N SER A 235 18.61 -23.29 -10.89
CA SER A 235 19.87 -24.02 -10.70
C SER A 235 20.15 -24.18 -9.21
N GLU A 236 20.53 -25.39 -8.84
CA GLU A 236 21.16 -25.66 -7.55
C GLU A 236 22.42 -24.81 -7.42
N ILE A 237 22.88 -24.67 -6.18
CA ILE A 237 24.05 -23.87 -5.83
C ILE A 237 24.92 -24.67 -4.87
N GLY A 238 26.24 -24.42 -4.93
CA GLY A 238 27.16 -25.02 -3.97
C GLY A 238 26.84 -24.65 -2.52
N GLU A 239 27.11 -25.56 -1.59
CA GLU A 239 26.78 -25.46 -0.16
C GLU A 239 27.28 -24.18 0.54
N LYS A 240 28.32 -23.53 -0.02
CA LYS A 240 28.86 -22.26 0.49
C LYS A 240 27.91 -21.07 0.29
N TYR A 241 26.91 -21.19 -0.60
CA TYR A 241 25.94 -20.15 -0.91
C TYR A 241 24.57 -20.41 -0.29
N GLY A 242 24.24 -21.67 -0.01
CA GLY A 242 22.95 -22.07 0.55
C GLY A 242 22.79 -23.58 0.65
N GLU A 243 21.67 -24.01 1.21
CA GLU A 243 21.28 -25.40 1.42
C GLU A 243 20.74 -26.01 0.13
N LEU A 244 21.28 -27.17 -0.28
CA LEU A 244 20.86 -27.92 -1.46
C LEU A 244 19.35 -28.23 -1.43
N PHE A 245 18.66 -28.12 -2.56
CA PHE A 245 17.20 -28.31 -2.71
C PHE A 245 16.29 -27.31 -1.98
N LYS A 246 16.88 -26.32 -1.30
CA LYS A 246 16.14 -25.25 -0.63
C LYS A 246 16.49 -23.90 -1.22
N ASP A 247 17.79 -23.66 -1.37
CA ASP A 247 18.34 -22.44 -1.91
C ASP A 247 18.78 -22.68 -3.37
N ASN A 248 18.60 -21.68 -4.22
CA ASN A 248 18.90 -21.76 -5.65
C ASN A 248 19.43 -20.43 -6.18
N SER A 249 19.63 -20.34 -7.50
CA SER A 249 20.08 -19.09 -8.13
C SER A 249 19.16 -17.89 -7.87
N ALA A 250 17.85 -18.07 -7.66
CA ALA A 250 16.96 -16.98 -7.29
C ALA A 250 17.25 -16.45 -5.88
N TYR A 251 17.53 -17.33 -4.91
CA TYR A 251 18.01 -16.92 -3.58
C TYR A 251 19.34 -16.14 -3.67
N VAL A 252 20.29 -16.62 -4.47
CA VAL A 252 21.58 -15.94 -4.65
C VAL A 252 21.44 -14.57 -5.34
N ALA A 253 20.52 -14.45 -6.30
CA ALA A 253 20.14 -13.16 -6.86
C ALA A 253 19.53 -12.24 -5.77
N GLY A 254 18.68 -12.79 -4.92
CA GLY A 254 18.16 -12.14 -3.71
C GLY A 254 19.26 -11.59 -2.81
N LEU A 255 20.27 -12.40 -2.47
CA LEU A 255 21.42 -11.98 -1.65
C LEU A 255 22.14 -10.77 -2.25
N GLY A 256 22.44 -10.81 -3.55
CA GLY A 256 23.10 -9.72 -4.27
C GLY A 256 22.28 -8.44 -4.31
N ALA A 257 20.97 -8.56 -4.53
CA ALA A 257 20.03 -7.45 -4.55
C ALA A 257 19.84 -6.81 -3.16
N VAL A 258 19.67 -7.63 -2.12
CA VAL A 258 19.49 -7.19 -0.72
C VAL A 258 20.71 -6.43 -0.22
N GLU A 259 21.92 -6.96 -0.44
CA GLU A 259 23.16 -6.30 -0.09
C GLU A 259 23.30 -4.95 -0.81
N ALA A 260 23.01 -4.92 -2.12
CA ALA A 260 23.11 -3.71 -2.92
C ALA A 260 22.07 -2.63 -2.54
N ALA A 261 20.90 -3.05 -2.07
CA ALA A 261 19.83 -2.17 -1.63
C ALA A 261 19.98 -1.69 -0.18
N GLY A 262 20.86 -2.32 0.61
CA GLY A 262 20.97 -2.04 2.06
C GLY A 262 19.72 -2.48 2.83
N LEU A 263 19.05 -3.53 2.37
CA LEU A 263 17.87 -4.09 3.02
C LEU A 263 18.26 -4.92 4.25
N PRO A 264 17.41 -5.00 5.28
CA PRO A 264 17.65 -5.87 6.43
C PRO A 264 17.60 -7.35 6.01
N GLU A 265 18.28 -8.21 6.77
CA GLU A 265 18.29 -9.66 6.49
C GLU A 265 16.91 -10.31 6.63
N LYS A 266 16.08 -9.77 7.54
CA LYS A 266 14.73 -10.24 7.83
C LYS A 266 13.71 -9.11 7.72
N LEU A 267 12.48 -9.47 7.36
CA LEU A 267 11.30 -8.61 7.39
C LEU A 267 10.18 -9.28 8.19
N HIS A 268 9.34 -8.48 8.83
CA HIS A 268 8.28 -8.99 9.71
C HIS A 268 6.91 -8.52 9.26
N ILE A 269 5.96 -9.44 9.12
CA ILE A 269 4.57 -9.08 8.81
C ILE A 269 3.95 -8.38 10.03
N ARG A 270 3.45 -7.16 9.81
CA ARG A 270 2.84 -6.33 10.85
C ARG A 270 1.72 -7.06 11.58
N GLY A 271 1.83 -7.13 12.89
CA GLY A 271 0.81 -7.71 13.78
C GLY A 271 0.78 -9.23 13.86
N THR A 272 1.47 -9.97 12.98
CA THR A 272 1.72 -11.40 13.18
C THR A 272 3.15 -11.69 13.64
N GLY A 273 4.10 -10.79 13.33
CA GLY A 273 5.52 -11.00 13.59
C GLY A 273 6.14 -12.10 12.74
N GLU A 274 5.44 -12.55 11.69
CA GLU A 274 5.94 -13.62 10.83
C GLU A 274 7.18 -13.14 10.08
N GLU A 275 8.28 -13.86 10.29
CA GLU A 275 9.59 -13.55 9.75
C GLU A 275 9.74 -14.08 8.32
N TYR A 276 10.22 -13.21 7.43
CA TYR A 276 10.62 -13.54 6.08
C TYR A 276 12.12 -13.33 5.93
N ASP A 277 12.80 -14.30 5.33
CA ASP A 277 14.15 -14.09 4.82
C ASP A 277 14.10 -13.14 3.62
N THR A 278 14.74 -11.97 3.73
CA THR A 278 14.59 -10.91 2.73
C THR A 278 15.17 -11.31 1.38
N ALA A 279 16.26 -12.10 1.36
CA ALA A 279 16.86 -12.58 0.12
C ALA A 279 15.96 -13.58 -0.59
N HIS A 280 15.34 -14.53 0.12
CA HIS A 280 14.32 -15.39 -0.44
C HIS A 280 13.14 -14.60 -1.01
N LEU A 281 12.58 -13.68 -0.22
CA LEU A 281 11.46 -12.83 -0.65
C LEU A 281 11.79 -12.08 -1.94
N VAL A 282 12.94 -11.42 -2.00
CA VAL A 282 13.36 -10.64 -3.18
C VAL A 282 13.58 -11.55 -4.40
N GLY A 283 14.24 -12.69 -4.22
CA GLY A 283 14.47 -13.67 -5.28
C GLY A 283 13.17 -14.22 -5.85
N ASP A 284 12.26 -14.67 -4.98
CA ASP A 284 10.98 -15.26 -5.33
C ASP A 284 10.03 -14.26 -6.00
N LEU A 285 9.95 -13.03 -5.47
CA LEU A 285 9.21 -11.95 -6.13
C LEU A 285 9.86 -11.55 -7.46
N GLY A 286 11.19 -11.67 -7.60
CA GLY A 286 11.90 -11.49 -8.86
C GLY A 286 11.51 -12.55 -9.91
N VAL A 287 11.39 -13.82 -9.50
CA VAL A 287 10.88 -14.92 -10.34
C VAL A 287 9.44 -14.67 -10.77
N ILE A 288 8.58 -14.21 -9.84
CA ILE A 288 7.20 -13.84 -10.18
C ILE A 288 7.20 -12.71 -11.20
N LEU A 289 7.93 -11.62 -10.93
CA LEU A 289 7.88 -10.39 -11.73
C LEU A 289 8.39 -10.59 -13.16
N LYS A 290 9.46 -11.37 -13.37
CA LYS A 290 10.01 -11.61 -14.72
C LYS A 290 9.08 -12.44 -15.63
N ASP A 291 8.21 -13.26 -15.04
CA ASP A 291 7.36 -14.20 -15.77
C ASP A 291 5.88 -13.78 -15.84
N ILE A 292 5.49 -12.68 -15.17
CA ILE A 292 4.08 -12.25 -15.03
C ILE A 292 3.49 -11.55 -16.27
N GLY A 293 4.34 -11.06 -17.18
CA GLY A 293 3.94 -10.22 -18.30
C GLY A 293 4.22 -8.73 -18.07
N GLY A 294 3.42 -7.85 -18.64
CA GLY A 294 3.59 -6.40 -18.54
C GLY A 294 2.50 -5.73 -17.69
N PRO A 295 2.59 -5.77 -16.35
CA PRO A 295 1.63 -5.09 -15.49
C PRO A 295 1.72 -3.58 -15.68
N SER A 296 0.60 -2.90 -15.43
CA SER A 296 0.51 -1.45 -15.54
C SER A 296 1.11 -0.74 -14.31
N VAL A 297 1.21 0.59 -14.37
CA VAL A 297 1.63 1.42 -13.23
C VAL A 297 0.72 1.20 -12.01
N ILE A 298 -0.60 1.09 -12.20
CA ILE A 298 -1.53 0.89 -11.07
C ILE A 298 -1.44 -0.54 -10.51
N GLY A 299 -1.08 -1.53 -11.34
CA GLY A 299 -0.75 -2.88 -10.88
C GLY A 299 0.50 -2.89 -10.03
N MET A 300 1.54 -2.18 -10.46
CA MET A 300 2.79 -2.05 -9.70
C MET A 300 2.65 -1.19 -8.44
N MET A 301 1.72 -0.22 -8.42
CA MET A 301 1.33 0.47 -7.18
C MET A 301 0.66 -0.49 -6.21
N ALA A 302 -0.33 -1.29 -6.65
CA ALA A 302 -0.94 -2.29 -5.77
C ALA A 302 0.09 -3.30 -5.24
N PHE A 303 1.03 -3.72 -6.09
CA PHE A 303 2.15 -4.58 -5.70
C PHE A 303 3.04 -3.95 -4.62
N GLU A 304 3.51 -2.72 -4.81
CA GLU A 304 4.32 -2.00 -3.83
C GLU A 304 3.57 -1.75 -2.51
N GLU A 305 2.27 -1.48 -2.59
CA GLU A 305 1.41 -1.31 -1.42
C GLU A 305 1.17 -2.63 -0.67
N MET A 306 1.12 -3.80 -1.34
CA MET A 306 1.09 -5.10 -0.66
C MET A 306 2.36 -5.33 0.18
N LEU A 307 3.52 -4.88 -0.30
CA LEU A 307 4.79 -4.95 0.45
C LEU A 307 4.78 -4.05 1.69
N SER A 308 3.89 -3.04 1.76
CA SER A 308 3.78 -2.20 2.95
C SER A 308 3.14 -2.90 4.16
N ALA A 309 2.73 -4.17 4.01
CA ALA A 309 2.34 -5.04 5.10
C ALA A 309 3.49 -5.39 6.07
N PHE A 310 4.75 -5.21 5.67
CA PHE A 310 5.90 -5.38 6.57
C PHE A 310 6.02 -4.22 7.56
N GLU A 311 6.53 -4.50 8.77
CA GLU A 311 6.78 -3.50 9.81
C GLU A 311 7.85 -2.49 9.38
N GLU A 312 8.85 -2.96 8.63
CA GLU A 312 9.97 -2.16 8.11
C GLU A 312 9.60 -1.35 6.85
N SER A 313 8.32 -1.29 6.46
CA SER A 313 7.85 -0.72 5.18
C SER A 313 8.48 0.64 4.83
N LEU A 314 8.55 1.56 5.79
CA LEU A 314 9.17 2.88 5.61
C LEU A 314 10.67 2.80 5.31
N ALA A 315 11.40 1.94 6.02
CA ALA A 315 12.85 1.81 5.88
C ALA A 315 13.25 1.14 4.55
N ILE A 316 12.43 0.19 4.08
CA ILE A 316 12.65 -0.51 2.82
C ILE A 316 12.07 0.22 1.60
N GLY A 317 11.43 1.37 1.82
CA GLY A 317 10.77 2.17 0.78
C GLY A 317 9.61 1.44 0.10
N ALA A 318 8.92 0.55 0.82
CA ALA A 318 7.62 0.05 0.39
C ALA A 318 6.57 1.17 0.49
N GLY A 319 5.37 0.93 -0.05
CA GLY A 319 4.25 1.87 0.06
C GLY A 319 3.90 2.24 1.51
N PHE A 320 2.88 3.06 1.70
CA PHE A 320 2.50 3.57 3.02
C PHE A 320 1.11 3.08 3.48
N SER A 321 0.45 2.21 2.72
CA SER A 321 -0.88 1.70 3.09
C SER A 321 -0.94 0.74 4.27
N GLY A 322 0.22 0.33 4.81
CA GLY A 322 0.33 -0.38 6.07
C GLY A 322 0.38 0.51 7.33
N GLY A 323 0.42 1.84 7.16
CA GLY A 323 0.66 2.82 8.22
C GLY A 323 2.09 3.39 8.19
N PRO A 324 2.39 4.45 8.97
CA PRO A 324 1.50 5.05 9.97
C PRO A 324 0.57 6.15 9.42
N LEU A 325 0.80 6.58 8.19
CA LEU A 325 -0.02 7.58 7.50
C LEU A 325 -1.27 6.96 6.90
N GLN A 326 -2.38 7.69 6.90
CA GLN A 326 -3.59 7.31 6.23
C GLN A 326 -3.56 7.64 4.73
N PRO A 327 -3.43 6.64 3.84
CA PRO A 327 -3.47 6.90 2.40
C PRO A 327 -4.90 7.12 1.92
N PRO A 328 -5.09 7.65 0.70
CA PRO A 328 -6.39 7.58 0.02
C PRO A 328 -6.89 6.13 -0.03
N LEU A 329 -8.20 5.92 0.04
CA LEU A 329 -8.79 4.58 0.17
C LEU A 329 -8.38 3.64 -0.97
N GLY A 330 -8.14 4.21 -2.16
CA GLY A 330 -7.65 3.47 -3.33
C GLY A 330 -6.28 2.80 -3.15
N HIS A 331 -5.47 3.23 -2.18
CA HIS A 331 -4.14 2.68 -1.95
C HIS A 331 -4.09 1.56 -0.92
N MET A 332 -5.18 1.32 -0.18
CA MET A 332 -5.26 0.38 0.96
C MET A 332 -5.14 -1.10 0.54
N THR A 333 -3.96 -1.50 0.06
CA THR A 333 -3.69 -2.84 -0.49
C THR A 333 -2.99 -3.73 0.53
N ALA A 334 -2.22 -3.15 1.46
CA ALA A 334 -1.62 -3.87 2.59
C ALA A 334 -2.65 -4.66 3.40
N ASP A 335 -3.85 -4.10 3.57
CA ASP A 335 -4.94 -4.74 4.31
C ASP A 335 -5.35 -6.10 3.73
N ALA A 336 -5.23 -6.28 2.41
CA ALA A 336 -5.49 -7.58 1.78
C ALA A 336 -4.49 -8.65 2.25
N VAL A 337 -3.21 -8.30 2.34
CA VAL A 337 -2.15 -9.18 2.85
C VAL A 337 -2.35 -9.42 4.35
N LEU A 338 -2.44 -8.34 5.14
CA LEU A 338 -2.51 -8.41 6.60
C LEU A 338 -3.71 -9.24 7.07
N ALA A 339 -4.91 -8.94 6.55
CA ALA A 339 -6.10 -9.67 6.94
C ALA A 339 -6.05 -11.14 6.50
N MET A 340 -5.55 -11.43 5.29
CA MET A 340 -5.38 -12.82 4.83
C MET A 340 -4.38 -13.60 5.70
N LYS A 341 -3.22 -13.01 6.01
CA LYS A 341 -2.19 -13.64 6.87
C LYS A 341 -2.71 -13.89 8.27
N VAL A 342 -3.38 -12.90 8.87
CA VAL A 342 -4.00 -13.02 10.19
C VAL A 342 -5.05 -14.13 10.19
N LEU A 343 -5.88 -14.23 9.15
CA LEU A 343 -6.87 -15.30 9.00
C LEU A 343 -6.23 -16.68 8.93
N ILE A 344 -5.21 -16.84 8.08
CA ILE A 344 -4.51 -18.12 7.89
C ILE A 344 -3.82 -18.54 9.19
N SER A 345 -3.11 -17.61 9.84
CA SER A 345 -2.43 -17.88 11.13
C SER A 345 -3.39 -18.19 12.29
N SER A 346 -4.65 -17.78 12.17
CA SER A 346 -5.69 -18.04 13.17
C SER A 346 -6.52 -19.29 12.83
N GLY A 347 -6.07 -20.11 11.88
CA GLY A 347 -6.79 -21.33 11.47
C GLY A 347 -8.17 -21.06 10.87
N GLY A 348 -8.41 -19.83 10.37
CA GLY A 348 -9.70 -19.39 9.88
C GLY A 348 -10.70 -18.91 10.94
N ASP A 349 -10.30 -18.81 12.22
CA ASP A 349 -11.13 -18.21 13.26
C ASP A 349 -11.32 -16.71 12.99
N LEU A 350 -12.56 -16.33 12.70
CA LEU A 350 -12.91 -14.95 12.32
C LEU A 350 -12.83 -13.97 13.49
N GLU A 351 -13.13 -14.38 14.72
CA GLU A 351 -13.12 -13.49 15.89
C GLU A 351 -11.68 -13.19 16.29
N VAL A 352 -10.84 -14.22 16.39
CA VAL A 352 -9.40 -14.07 16.68
C VAL A 352 -8.73 -13.22 15.61
N ALA A 353 -9.08 -13.45 14.34
CA ALA A 353 -8.55 -12.66 13.25
C ALA A 353 -9.01 -11.20 13.31
N ALA A 354 -10.29 -10.95 13.62
CA ALA A 354 -10.82 -9.61 13.74
C ALA A 354 -10.18 -8.81 14.88
N ASP A 355 -9.95 -9.45 16.03
CA ASP A 355 -9.25 -8.81 17.16
C ASP A 355 -7.82 -8.41 16.80
N LYS A 356 -7.06 -9.29 16.14
CA LYS A 356 -5.71 -8.97 15.65
C LYS A 356 -5.70 -7.85 14.61
N ILE A 357 -6.65 -7.83 13.66
CA ILE A 357 -6.76 -6.74 12.67
C ILE A 357 -7.08 -5.42 13.38
N LYS A 358 -7.97 -5.44 14.39
CA LYS A 358 -8.30 -4.27 15.20
C LYS A 358 -7.07 -3.76 15.95
N ASP A 359 -6.26 -4.64 16.54
CA ASP A 359 -5.02 -4.27 17.22
C ASP A 359 -3.98 -3.68 16.26
N ILE A 360 -3.89 -4.20 15.04
CA ILE A 360 -3.05 -3.60 13.99
C ILE A 360 -3.50 -2.16 13.70
N LYS A 361 -4.81 -1.94 13.55
CA LYS A 361 -5.35 -0.59 13.29
C LYS A 361 -5.21 0.35 14.49
N GLU A 362 -5.14 -0.18 15.71
CA GLU A 362 -4.92 0.60 16.93
C GLU A 362 -3.47 1.08 17.07
N ASN A 363 -2.50 0.21 16.80
CA ASN A 363 -1.12 0.44 17.24
C ASN A 363 -0.19 0.99 16.17
N PHE A 364 -0.54 0.90 14.89
CA PHE A 364 0.36 1.25 13.79
C PHE A 364 -0.07 2.47 12.97
N TRP A 365 -1.08 3.23 13.41
CA TRP A 365 -1.61 4.38 12.68
C TRP A 365 -1.58 5.64 13.54
N LEU A 366 -1.31 6.80 12.93
CA LEU A 366 -1.40 8.09 13.61
C LEU A 366 -2.83 8.42 14.04
N GLU A 367 -3.81 8.04 13.22
CA GLU A 367 -5.24 8.24 13.48
C GLU A 367 -5.99 6.87 13.51
N PRO A 368 -5.90 6.10 14.61
CA PRO A 368 -6.50 4.77 14.70
C PRO A 368 -8.01 4.72 14.41
N GLU A 369 -8.75 5.75 14.84
CA GLU A 369 -10.20 5.82 14.59
C GLU A 369 -10.49 5.90 13.08
N LEU A 370 -9.80 6.77 12.36
CA LEU A 370 -9.98 6.92 10.91
C LEU A 370 -9.45 5.71 10.14
N ALA A 371 -8.37 5.09 10.62
CA ALA A 371 -7.86 3.83 10.06
C ALA A 371 -8.94 2.74 10.05
N LYS A 372 -9.70 2.59 11.15
CA LYS A 372 -10.82 1.64 11.24
C LYS A 372 -11.99 2.04 10.34
N VAL A 373 -12.37 3.31 10.31
CA VAL A 373 -13.46 3.79 9.43
C VAL A 373 -13.13 3.56 7.96
N ALA A 374 -11.90 3.86 7.55
CA ALA A 374 -11.41 3.65 6.18
C ALA A 374 -11.41 2.18 5.78
N THR A 375 -10.85 1.32 6.65
CA THR A 375 -10.83 -0.13 6.47
C THR A 375 -12.24 -0.69 6.35
N ASN A 376 -13.17 -0.24 7.21
CA ASN A 376 -14.58 -0.64 7.14
C ASN A 376 -15.22 -0.24 5.81
N THR A 377 -15.04 1.02 5.42
CA THR A 377 -15.58 1.62 4.19
C THR A 377 -15.15 0.83 2.97
N ILE A 378 -13.84 0.56 2.83
CA ILE A 378 -13.33 -0.14 1.66
C ILE A 378 -13.69 -1.63 1.67
N SER A 379 -13.72 -2.26 2.84
CA SER A 379 -14.12 -3.68 2.97
C SER A 379 -15.58 -3.90 2.59
N ARG A 380 -16.48 -3.03 3.06
CA ARG A 380 -17.91 -3.06 2.67
C ARG A 380 -18.11 -2.76 1.19
N LYS A 381 -17.31 -1.87 0.61
CA LYS A 381 -17.35 -1.62 -0.85
C LYS A 381 -16.84 -2.84 -1.63
N ALA A 382 -15.77 -3.49 -1.17
CA ALA A 382 -15.27 -4.73 -1.77
C ALA A 382 -16.30 -5.87 -1.70
N GLU A 383 -17.10 -5.97 -0.64
CA GLU A 383 -18.20 -6.94 -0.52
C GLU A 383 -19.32 -6.77 -1.56
N GLN A 384 -19.40 -5.61 -2.22
CA GLN A 384 -20.32 -5.41 -3.36
C GLN A 384 -19.80 -6.07 -4.64
N VAL A 385 -18.50 -6.35 -4.72
CA VAL A 385 -17.85 -7.03 -5.85
C VAL A 385 -17.69 -8.52 -5.56
N LYS A 386 -16.96 -8.87 -4.49
CA LYS A 386 -16.78 -10.25 -4.04
C LYS A 386 -16.63 -10.31 -2.53
N ARG A 387 -17.60 -10.94 -1.88
CA ARG A 387 -17.56 -11.25 -0.43
C ARG A 387 -16.65 -12.44 -0.17
N GLY A 388 -16.06 -12.47 1.01
CA GLY A 388 -15.25 -13.59 1.46
C GLY A 388 -14.77 -13.43 2.90
N PRO A 389 -13.93 -14.35 3.38
CA PRO A 389 -13.52 -14.38 4.77
C PRO A 389 -12.64 -13.18 5.16
N VAL A 390 -11.83 -12.66 4.23
CA VAL A 390 -10.97 -11.48 4.46
C VAL A 390 -11.81 -10.22 4.71
N THR A 391 -12.81 -9.93 3.86
CA THR A 391 -13.70 -8.78 4.09
C THR A 391 -14.54 -8.92 5.35
N LYS A 392 -15.03 -10.13 5.66
CA LYS A 392 -15.79 -10.39 6.89
C LYS A 392 -15.00 -10.07 8.14
N ALA A 393 -13.74 -10.50 8.21
CA ALA A 393 -12.87 -10.23 9.35
C ALA A 393 -12.54 -8.74 9.48
N MET A 394 -12.24 -8.07 8.37
CA MET A 394 -11.98 -6.61 8.39
C MET A 394 -13.20 -5.81 8.84
N ILE A 395 -14.40 -6.18 8.38
CA ILE A 395 -15.65 -5.53 8.80
C ILE A 395 -15.89 -5.76 10.29
N LEU A 396 -15.79 -7.01 10.76
CA LEU A 396 -15.95 -7.35 12.17
C LEU A 396 -14.96 -6.60 13.08
N ALA A 397 -13.69 -6.51 12.66
CA ALA A 397 -12.64 -5.78 13.37
C ALA A 397 -12.93 -4.28 13.53
N THR A 398 -13.72 -3.70 12.62
CA THR A 398 -13.83 -2.25 12.45
C THR A 398 -15.24 -1.70 12.67
N ASP A 399 -16.27 -2.55 12.72
CA ASP A 399 -17.66 -2.14 12.95
C ASP A 399 -17.83 -1.38 14.27
N GLY A 400 -17.18 -1.83 15.33
CA GLY A 400 -17.18 -1.12 16.62
C GLY A 400 -16.53 0.26 16.54
N GLY A 401 -15.41 0.39 15.82
CA GLY A 401 -14.72 1.66 15.59
C GLY A 401 -15.56 2.64 14.77
N LEU A 402 -16.13 2.17 13.66
CA LEU A 402 -17.08 2.93 12.86
C LEU A 402 -18.28 3.42 13.68
N THR A 403 -18.92 2.50 14.41
CA THR A 403 -20.11 2.81 15.20
C THR A 403 -19.82 3.86 16.26
N LYS A 404 -18.70 3.72 16.97
CA LYS A 404 -18.25 4.70 17.97
C LYS A 404 -18.02 6.07 17.33
N ALA A 405 -17.22 6.13 16.27
CA ALA A 405 -16.85 7.37 15.59
C ALA A 405 -18.07 8.18 15.11
N VAL A 406 -19.06 7.50 14.51
CA VAL A 406 -20.30 8.13 14.04
C VAL A 406 -21.21 8.52 15.20
N SER A 407 -21.35 7.66 16.21
CA SER A 407 -22.24 7.91 17.35
C SER A 407 -21.78 9.08 18.22
N GLU A 408 -20.48 9.18 18.49
CA GLU A 408 -19.89 10.26 19.30
C GLU A 408 -20.04 11.61 18.61
N ARG A 409 -19.76 11.68 17.30
CA ARG A 409 -19.96 12.90 16.50
C ARG A 409 -21.41 13.31 16.40
N ALA A 410 -22.33 12.34 16.27
CA ALA A 410 -23.76 12.62 16.20
C ALA A 410 -24.27 13.20 17.52
N LYS A 411 -23.89 12.59 18.65
CA LYS A 411 -24.23 13.07 19.99
C LYS A 411 -23.63 14.45 20.25
N PHE A 412 -22.34 14.63 19.98
CA PHE A 412 -21.65 15.91 20.14
C PHE A 412 -22.33 17.02 19.34
N THR A 413 -22.64 16.76 18.06
CA THR A 413 -23.33 17.74 17.21
C THR A 413 -24.71 18.08 17.77
N TYR A 414 -25.49 17.08 18.17
CA TYR A 414 -26.83 17.28 18.70
C TYR A 414 -26.82 18.16 19.95
N ASP A 415 -25.94 17.86 20.90
CA ASP A 415 -25.79 18.61 22.15
C ASP A 415 -25.38 20.06 21.85
N LYS A 416 -24.42 20.28 20.94
CA LYS A 416 -23.93 21.63 20.57
C LYS A 416 -24.96 22.46 19.79
N LEU A 417 -25.76 21.83 18.93
CA LEU A 417 -26.86 22.51 18.25
C LEU A 417 -27.95 22.92 19.26
N LYS A 418 -28.27 22.07 20.25
CA LYS A 418 -29.19 22.42 21.36
C LYS A 418 -28.66 23.59 22.21
N GLU A 419 -27.36 23.68 22.39
CA GLU A 419 -26.70 24.83 23.04
C GLU A 419 -26.71 26.12 22.18
N GLY A 420 -27.21 26.06 20.93
CA GLY A 420 -27.33 27.21 20.03
C GLY A 420 -26.08 27.49 19.18
N LYS A 421 -25.11 26.57 19.17
CA LYS A 421 -23.89 26.70 18.34
C LYS A 421 -24.21 26.51 16.86
N LYS A 422 -23.50 27.22 15.98
CA LYS A 422 -23.70 27.09 14.53
C LYS A 422 -23.01 25.84 13.98
N LEU A 423 -23.57 25.25 12.92
CA LEU A 423 -23.06 24.02 12.32
C LEU A 423 -21.60 24.13 11.83
N ASP A 424 -21.25 25.22 11.15
CA ASP A 424 -19.88 25.49 10.69
C ASP A 424 -18.90 25.56 11.86
N GLU A 425 -19.30 26.16 12.98
CA GLU A 425 -18.48 26.23 14.18
C GLU A 425 -18.38 24.89 14.93
N ILE A 426 -19.34 23.97 14.75
CA ILE A 426 -19.28 22.61 15.32
C ILE A 426 -18.30 21.77 14.50
N VAL A 427 -18.42 21.79 13.18
CA VAL A 427 -17.50 21.07 12.28
C VAL A 427 -16.08 21.59 12.43
N ARG A 428 -15.92 22.91 12.62
CA ARG A 428 -14.61 23.51 12.92
C ARG A 428 -13.96 22.92 14.17
N ILE A 429 -14.72 22.70 15.24
CA ILE A 429 -14.19 22.06 16.47
C ILE A 429 -13.69 20.65 16.18
N LEU A 430 -14.44 19.85 15.41
CA LEU A 430 -14.04 18.48 15.08
C LEU A 430 -12.76 18.42 14.23
N ASP A 431 -12.56 19.39 13.33
CA ASP A 431 -11.31 19.49 12.56
C ASP A 431 -10.15 20.06 13.39
N ASP A 432 -10.42 20.96 14.34
CA ASP A 432 -9.39 21.45 15.28
C ASP A 432 -8.95 20.34 16.27
N GLU A 433 -9.86 19.46 16.70
CA GLU A 433 -9.54 18.25 17.48
C GLU A 433 -8.66 17.30 16.66
N LYS A 434 -9.03 17.03 15.41
CA LYS A 434 -8.23 16.22 14.48
C LYS A 434 -6.81 16.78 14.28
N LEU A 435 -6.68 18.10 14.15
CA LEU A 435 -5.37 18.75 14.05
C LEU A 435 -4.50 18.44 15.28
N ASN A 436 -5.07 18.65 16.47
CA ASN A 436 -4.39 18.40 17.75
C ASN A 436 -3.99 16.92 17.91
N ASP A 437 -4.84 15.99 17.46
CA ASP A 437 -4.54 14.55 17.52
C ASP A 437 -3.35 14.19 16.62
N VAL A 438 -3.32 14.71 15.39
CA VAL A 438 -2.19 14.50 14.47
C VAL A 438 -0.89 15.10 15.01
N GLU A 439 -0.94 16.31 15.56
CA GLU A 439 0.20 16.96 16.20
C GLU A 439 0.73 16.14 17.38
N THR A 440 -0.17 15.66 18.24
CA THR A 440 0.17 14.85 19.41
C THR A 440 0.76 13.50 19.01
N ALA A 441 0.11 12.80 18.08
CA ALA A 441 0.55 11.49 17.59
C ALA A 441 1.92 11.58 16.89
N CYS A 442 2.13 12.58 16.03
CA CYS A 442 3.41 12.79 15.38
C CYS A 442 4.51 13.18 16.37
N SER A 443 4.19 14.04 17.35
CA SER A 443 5.12 14.42 18.42
C SER A 443 5.58 13.19 19.21
N ALA A 444 4.66 12.31 19.60
CA ALA A 444 4.96 11.07 20.29
C ALA A 444 5.78 10.10 19.43
N LEU A 445 5.39 9.90 18.16
CA LEU A 445 6.09 9.03 17.22
C LEU A 445 7.55 9.46 17.05
N PHE A 446 7.79 10.73 16.71
CA PHE A 446 9.15 11.22 16.50
C PHE A 446 9.96 11.28 17.80
N SER A 447 9.33 11.62 18.93
CA SER A 447 10.01 11.59 20.24
C SER A 447 10.52 10.17 20.55
N GLY A 448 9.69 9.15 20.31
CA GLY A 448 10.06 7.75 20.48
C GLY A 448 11.17 7.31 19.51
N MET A 449 11.04 7.64 18.23
CA MET A 449 12.03 7.29 17.20
C MET A 449 13.39 7.95 17.41
N MET A 450 13.43 9.21 17.87
CA MET A 450 14.64 10.02 17.96
C MET A 450 15.23 10.08 19.38
N GLY A 451 14.50 9.62 20.40
CA GLY A 451 14.92 9.70 21.79
C GLY A 451 15.06 11.14 22.30
N LYS A 452 14.21 12.06 21.82
CA LYS A 452 14.21 13.50 22.13
C LYS A 452 12.83 13.98 22.54
N ASP A 453 12.73 15.11 23.26
CA ASP A 453 11.44 15.77 23.48
C ASP A 453 11.06 16.58 22.24
N ILE A 454 10.14 16.05 21.43
CA ILE A 454 9.68 16.69 20.19
C ILE A 454 8.23 17.13 20.33
N LYS A 455 7.98 18.42 20.08
CA LYS A 455 6.63 19.00 20.03
C LYS A 455 6.40 19.66 18.69
N ILE A 456 5.35 19.25 18.01
CA ILE A 456 4.95 19.74 16.70
C ILE A 456 3.68 20.58 16.85
N ASN A 457 3.65 21.76 16.23
CA ASN A 457 2.51 22.66 16.23
C ASN A 457 2.35 23.31 14.84
N ILE A 458 1.22 23.10 14.18
CA ILE A 458 0.89 23.64 12.87
C ILE A 458 0.11 24.94 13.07
N THR A 459 0.82 26.06 13.02
CA THR A 459 0.24 27.38 13.28
C THR A 459 -0.52 27.97 12.10
N ARG A 460 -0.33 27.42 10.90
CA ARG A 460 -1.07 27.80 9.69
C ARG A 460 -1.31 26.56 8.83
N TYR A 461 -2.56 26.31 8.44
CA TYR A 461 -2.95 25.28 7.47
C TYR A 461 -4.06 25.81 6.57
N GLN A 462 -3.73 26.18 5.34
CA GLN A 462 -4.68 26.73 4.37
C GLN A 462 -4.27 26.38 2.93
N GLY A 463 -5.11 26.72 1.95
CA GLY A 463 -4.75 26.62 0.54
C GLY A 463 -4.11 27.91 -0.02
N CYS A 464 -3.80 27.90 -1.31
CA CYS A 464 -3.15 29.01 -2.03
C CYS A 464 -1.69 29.29 -1.61
N GLY A 465 -0.89 28.25 -1.35
CA GLY A 465 0.52 28.40 -0.99
C GLY A 465 1.40 28.99 -2.08
N ARG A 466 1.15 28.66 -3.35
CA ARG A 466 1.99 29.12 -4.47
C ARG A 466 1.21 29.79 -5.60
N ARG A 467 -0.01 29.31 -5.87
CA ARG A 467 -0.75 29.68 -7.08
C ARG A 467 -1.63 30.90 -6.86
N THR A 468 -2.03 31.56 -7.94
CA THR A 468 -2.99 32.68 -7.91
C THR A 468 -4.27 32.27 -7.16
N PRO A 469 -4.66 33.01 -6.11
CA PRO A 469 -5.84 32.68 -5.32
C PRO A 469 -7.10 32.59 -6.18
N ASN A 470 -7.83 31.49 -6.04
CA ASN A 470 -9.12 31.28 -6.68
C ASN A 470 -10.04 30.50 -5.73
N ALA A 471 -11.34 30.46 -6.04
CA ALA A 471 -12.33 29.84 -5.17
C ALA A 471 -12.06 28.34 -4.90
N PHE A 472 -11.46 27.62 -5.86
CA PHE A 472 -11.11 26.22 -5.69
C PHE A 472 -9.97 26.05 -4.69
N LEU A 473 -8.85 26.75 -4.87
CA LEU A 473 -7.68 26.63 -4.00
C LEU A 473 -7.91 27.19 -2.60
N LYS A 474 -8.78 28.20 -2.45
CA LYS A 474 -9.18 28.71 -1.12
C LYS A 474 -9.94 27.68 -0.31
N ARG A 475 -10.58 26.70 -0.97
CA ARG A 475 -11.42 25.69 -0.34
C ARG A 475 -10.72 24.34 -0.17
N TYR A 476 -9.89 23.94 -1.12
CA TYR A 476 -9.27 22.62 -1.17
C TYR A 476 -7.75 22.73 -1.00
N CYS A 477 -7.32 22.83 0.26
CA CYS A 477 -5.92 23.05 0.62
C CYS A 477 -4.99 21.94 0.14
N GLY A 478 -5.47 20.70 -0.03
CA GLY A 478 -4.67 19.56 -0.48
C GLY A 478 -4.04 19.72 -1.88
N PHE A 479 -4.51 20.68 -2.69
CA PHE A 479 -3.99 20.92 -4.04
C PHE A 479 -2.90 21.99 -4.13
N ASP A 480 -2.77 22.84 -3.11
CA ASP A 480 -1.79 23.94 -3.04
C ASP A 480 -1.65 24.43 -1.59
N THR A 481 -1.11 23.57 -0.73
CA THR A 481 -1.09 23.75 0.73
C THR A 481 -0.09 24.84 1.15
N ASP A 482 -0.57 25.84 1.87
CA ASP A 482 0.23 26.82 2.59
C ASP A 482 0.25 26.46 4.08
N THR A 483 1.41 26.03 4.57
CA THR A 483 1.59 25.64 5.96
C THR A 483 2.77 26.30 6.63
N THR A 484 2.58 26.62 7.90
CA THR A 484 3.64 26.97 8.84
C THR A 484 3.63 25.93 9.95
N VAL A 485 4.77 25.29 10.16
CA VAL A 485 4.95 24.30 11.24
C VAL A 485 6.04 24.78 12.17
N GLU A 486 5.75 24.79 13.46
CA GLU A 486 6.70 25.02 14.53
C GLU A 486 7.04 23.68 15.16
N VAL A 487 8.33 23.34 15.18
CA VAL A 487 8.83 22.13 15.81
C VAL A 487 9.77 22.53 16.93
N THR A 488 9.51 22.05 18.14
CA THR A 488 10.41 22.23 19.29
C THR A 488 11.11 20.91 19.55
N VAL A 489 12.45 20.90 19.54
CA VAL A 489 13.28 19.73 19.84
C VAL A 489 14.15 20.06 21.05
N ASP A 490 13.98 19.35 22.16
CA ASP A 490 14.71 19.58 23.42
C ASP A 490 14.69 21.06 23.88
N GLY A 491 13.58 21.76 23.62
CA GLY A 491 13.37 23.17 23.94
C GLY A 491 13.82 24.17 22.87
N GLU A 492 14.52 23.73 21.82
CA GLU A 492 14.92 24.58 20.69
C GLU A 492 13.83 24.59 19.61
N LYS A 493 13.37 25.79 19.23
CA LYS A 493 12.28 25.99 18.28
C LYS A 493 12.79 26.21 16.86
N ILE A 494 12.27 25.42 15.92
CA ILE A 494 12.48 25.49 14.48
C ILE A 494 11.15 25.88 13.82
N VAL A 495 11.17 26.82 12.87
CA VAL A 495 9.95 27.29 12.18
C VAL A 495 10.07 27.05 10.69
N PHE A 496 9.17 26.22 10.17
CA PHE A 496 9.02 25.91 8.74
C PHE A 496 7.88 26.76 8.15
N ASP A 497 8.16 28.03 7.82
CA ASP A 497 7.17 28.93 7.22
C ASP A 497 7.10 28.78 5.69
N GLY A 498 5.95 28.31 5.20
CA GLY A 498 5.72 28.02 3.78
C GLY A 498 6.36 26.69 3.37
N LEU A 499 5.96 25.59 4.03
CA LEU A 499 6.61 24.29 3.89
C LEU A 499 6.71 23.82 2.43
N SER A 500 5.58 23.82 1.70
CA SER A 500 5.50 23.24 0.35
C SER A 500 6.06 24.16 -0.75
N GLN A 501 5.91 25.48 -0.59
CA GLN A 501 6.19 26.48 -1.62
C GLN A 501 7.55 27.15 -1.46
N LYS A 502 8.14 27.10 -0.25
CA LYS A 502 9.37 27.80 0.09
C LYS A 502 10.40 26.86 0.70
N VAL A 503 10.10 26.24 1.84
CA VAL A 503 11.10 25.47 2.61
C VAL A 503 11.60 24.24 1.87
N ILE A 504 10.69 23.34 1.46
CA ILE A 504 11.08 22.11 0.74
C ILE A 504 11.80 22.42 -0.58
N PRO A 505 11.26 23.30 -1.47
CA PRO A 505 11.94 23.63 -2.72
C PRO A 505 13.34 24.20 -2.51
N ASP A 506 13.51 25.15 -1.58
CA ASP A 506 14.79 25.77 -1.28
C ASP A 506 15.78 24.75 -0.72
N ALA A 507 15.35 23.92 0.24
CA ALA A 507 16.20 22.91 0.86
C ALA A 507 16.68 21.85 -0.15
N VAL A 508 15.78 21.35 -1.01
CA VAL A 508 16.09 20.31 -2.00
C VAL A 508 16.97 20.87 -3.13
N VAL A 509 16.59 22.00 -3.73
CA VAL A 509 17.33 22.57 -4.87
C VAL A 509 18.71 23.05 -4.46
N ASN A 510 18.83 23.67 -3.28
CA ASN A 510 20.10 24.21 -2.79
C ASN A 510 20.87 23.25 -1.86
N LYS A 511 20.38 22.01 -1.70
CA LYS A 511 21.02 20.94 -0.92
C LYS A 511 21.37 21.35 0.53
N LYS A 512 20.42 22.00 1.21
CA LYS A 512 20.57 22.45 2.60
C LYS A 512 20.35 21.27 3.55
N MET A 513 21.39 20.46 3.74
CA MET A 513 21.31 19.17 4.46
C MET A 513 20.80 19.32 5.90
N ASP A 514 21.21 20.37 6.59
CA ASP A 514 20.75 20.73 7.93
C ASP A 514 19.23 20.91 8.02
N ILE A 515 18.63 21.50 6.98
CA ILE A 515 17.17 21.67 6.90
C ILE A 515 16.51 20.37 6.42
N LEU A 516 17.12 19.67 5.44
CA LEU A 516 16.58 18.43 4.88
C LEU A 516 16.36 17.34 5.93
N GLU A 517 17.27 17.21 6.90
CA GLU A 517 17.15 16.25 7.99
C GLU A 517 16.00 16.56 8.95
N ALA A 518 15.62 17.84 9.09
CA ALA A 518 14.55 18.28 9.98
C ALA A 518 13.17 18.34 9.30
N ILE A 519 13.11 18.43 7.97
CA ILE A 519 11.85 18.51 7.20
C ILE A 519 10.85 17.39 7.53
N PRO A 520 11.23 16.11 7.76
CA PRO A 520 10.28 15.06 8.10
C PRO A 520 9.39 15.39 9.31
N LEU A 521 9.91 16.12 10.31
CA LEU A 521 9.16 16.55 11.49
C LEU A 521 7.99 17.49 11.15
N ALA A 522 8.07 18.19 10.02
CA ALA A 522 6.99 19.05 9.52
C ALA A 522 6.19 18.39 8.39
N ALA A 523 6.83 17.59 7.53
CA ALA A 523 6.21 17.02 6.34
C ALA A 523 5.21 15.91 6.68
N VAL A 524 5.57 14.97 7.57
CA VAL A 524 4.71 13.85 7.95
C VAL A 524 3.33 14.29 8.48
N PRO A 525 3.23 15.18 9.49
CA PRO A 525 1.92 15.62 9.99
C PRO A 525 1.13 16.39 8.93
N VAL A 526 1.77 17.21 8.09
CA VAL A 526 1.08 17.93 7.01
C VAL A 526 0.56 16.98 5.94
N VAL A 527 1.33 15.95 5.58
CA VAL A 527 0.90 14.91 4.63
C VAL A 527 -0.29 14.13 5.19
N GLU A 528 -0.29 13.78 6.47
CA GLU A 528 -1.45 13.11 7.09
C GLU A 528 -2.73 13.95 6.93
N LEU A 529 -2.65 15.25 7.23
CA LEU A 529 -3.79 16.18 7.06
C LEU A 529 -4.22 16.36 5.60
N GLN A 530 -3.29 16.25 4.65
CA GLN A 530 -3.61 16.31 3.22
C GLN A 530 -4.33 15.05 2.73
N LEU A 531 -3.89 13.87 3.19
CA LEU A 531 -4.37 12.59 2.70
C LEU A 531 -5.69 12.18 3.36
N CYS A 532 -5.85 12.41 4.67
CA CYS A 532 -7.02 11.99 5.45
C CYS A 532 -8.37 12.59 4.99
N GLY A 533 -8.37 13.60 4.11
CA GLY A 533 -9.56 14.19 3.49
C GLY A 533 -10.41 13.21 2.66
N HIS A 534 -9.98 11.96 2.52
CA HIS A 534 -10.82 10.89 1.98
C HIS A 534 -11.91 10.44 2.97
N THR A 535 -11.75 10.50 4.30
CA THR A 535 -12.79 10.08 5.27
C THR A 535 -13.48 11.32 5.86
N ILE A 536 -14.77 11.53 5.55
CA ILE A 536 -15.45 12.82 5.77
C ILE A 536 -16.52 12.79 6.85
N ILE A 537 -16.38 11.93 7.85
CA ILE A 537 -17.37 11.78 8.93
C ILE A 537 -17.56 13.06 9.77
N ASN A 538 -16.53 13.92 9.85
CA ASN A 538 -16.63 15.26 10.45
C ASN A 538 -17.55 16.20 9.67
N ILE A 539 -17.89 15.90 8.42
CA ILE A 539 -18.78 16.69 7.57
C ILE A 539 -20.17 16.07 7.54
N ILE A 540 -20.25 14.79 7.18
CA ILE A 540 -21.53 14.15 6.87
C ILE A 540 -22.37 13.89 8.12
N VAL A 541 -21.75 13.54 9.25
CA VAL A 541 -22.48 13.23 10.48
C VAL A 541 -23.10 14.50 11.06
N PRO A 542 -22.36 15.62 11.20
CA PRO A 542 -22.98 16.85 11.70
C PRO A 542 -24.06 17.40 10.77
N ALA A 543 -23.89 17.28 9.45
CA ALA A 543 -24.91 17.66 8.48
C ALA A 543 -26.20 16.83 8.66
N ALA A 544 -26.08 15.52 8.86
CA ALA A 544 -27.20 14.63 9.11
C ALA A 544 -27.99 15.04 10.36
N VAL A 545 -27.30 15.31 11.47
CA VAL A 545 -27.94 15.74 12.72
C VAL A 545 -28.66 17.07 12.54
N ALA A 546 -27.99 18.07 11.95
CA ALA A 546 -28.60 19.38 11.70
C ALA A 546 -29.88 19.28 10.86
N ALA A 547 -29.90 18.40 9.85
CA ALA A 547 -31.07 18.17 9.02
C ALA A 547 -32.26 17.57 9.78
N THR A 548 -31.99 16.70 10.76
CA THR A 548 -33.03 16.07 11.59
C THR A 548 -33.57 16.97 12.70
N MET A 549 -32.81 17.98 13.13
CA MET A 549 -33.21 18.92 14.19
C MET A 549 -34.10 20.08 13.68
N ASN A 550 -34.80 19.89 12.57
CA ASN A 550 -35.71 20.87 11.96
C ASN A 550 -35.04 22.22 11.66
N SER A 551 -33.86 22.22 11.04
CA SER A 551 -33.30 23.46 10.53
C SER A 551 -34.21 24.04 9.43
N GLU A 552 -34.49 25.35 9.48
CA GLU A 552 -35.15 26.08 8.37
C GLU A 552 -34.35 26.04 7.06
N LEU A 553 -33.13 25.51 7.11
CA LEU A 553 -32.21 25.37 5.99
C LEU A 553 -32.54 24.15 5.15
N THR A 554 -32.37 24.31 3.84
CA THR A 554 -32.43 23.18 2.91
C THR A 554 -31.22 22.25 3.09
N PRO A 555 -31.32 20.96 2.73
CA PRO A 555 -30.19 20.01 2.78
C PRO A 555 -28.90 20.53 2.12
N ARG A 556 -29.04 21.31 1.05
CA ARG A 556 -27.91 21.90 0.33
C ARG A 556 -27.24 23.04 1.10
N GLU A 557 -28.03 23.84 1.83
CA GLU A 557 -27.50 24.91 2.68
C GLU A 557 -26.80 24.34 3.92
N ILE A 558 -27.36 23.28 4.52
CA ILE A 558 -26.73 22.50 5.59
C ILE A 558 -25.38 21.96 5.12
N ALA A 559 -25.36 21.29 3.96
CA ALA A 559 -24.14 20.73 3.39
C ALA A 559 -23.06 21.79 3.13
N ARG A 560 -23.44 22.98 2.63
CA ARG A 560 -22.50 24.10 2.43
C ARG A 560 -21.92 24.58 3.76
N LYS A 561 -22.75 24.78 4.78
CA LYS A 561 -22.32 25.19 6.12
C LYS A 561 -21.39 24.17 6.78
N ALA A 562 -21.73 22.89 6.70
CA ALA A 562 -20.87 21.83 7.23
C ALA A 562 -19.47 21.87 6.59
N VAL A 563 -19.41 21.97 5.26
CA VAL A 563 -18.12 22.04 4.54
C VAL A 563 -17.38 23.36 4.78
N GLU A 564 -18.05 24.47 5.04
CA GLU A 564 -17.41 25.75 5.40
C GLU A 564 -16.60 25.66 6.70
N GLY A 565 -17.04 24.84 7.67
CA GLY A 565 -16.28 24.56 8.89
C GLY A 565 -15.11 23.58 8.71
N ALA A 566 -15.14 22.76 7.65
CA ALA A 566 -14.29 21.58 7.46
C ALA A 566 -12.98 21.88 6.69
N TYR A 567 -12.07 22.65 7.27
CA TYR A 567 -10.85 23.06 6.59
C TYR A 567 -9.80 21.95 6.39
N ILE A 568 -9.87 20.85 7.16
CA ILE A 568 -9.04 19.64 7.01
C ILE A 568 -9.85 18.54 6.34
N SER A 569 -11.04 18.24 6.86
CA SER A 569 -11.89 17.16 6.34
C SER A 569 -12.41 17.42 4.93
N SER A 570 -12.39 18.68 4.47
CA SER A 570 -12.65 19.07 3.07
C SER A 570 -11.38 19.45 2.31
N ALA A 571 -10.20 18.88 2.64
CA ALA A 571 -8.95 19.14 1.91
C ALA A 571 -9.05 18.83 0.40
N ILE A 572 -9.98 17.95 0.00
CA ILE A 572 -10.30 17.59 -1.39
C ILE A 572 -11.79 17.80 -1.74
N PRO A 573 -12.15 17.99 -3.02
CA PRO A 573 -13.54 18.14 -3.46
C PRO A 573 -14.39 16.88 -3.27
N GLY A 574 -15.59 17.06 -2.72
CA GLY A 574 -16.58 15.98 -2.65
C GLY A 574 -17.58 16.13 -1.51
N GLY A 575 -17.25 16.87 -0.45
CA GLY A 575 -18.04 16.88 0.78
C GLY A 575 -19.47 17.39 0.62
N VAL A 576 -19.69 18.43 -0.19
CA VAL A 576 -21.03 19.04 -0.37
C VAL A 576 -22.06 18.04 -0.91
N PRO A 577 -21.85 17.38 -2.07
CA PRO A 577 -22.85 16.43 -2.57
C PRO A 577 -23.08 15.24 -1.61
N ARG A 578 -22.06 14.78 -0.88
CA ARG A 578 -22.21 13.71 0.12
C ARG A 578 -23.05 14.14 1.31
N ALA A 579 -22.74 15.30 1.88
CA ALA A 579 -23.47 15.86 3.01
C ALA A 579 -24.93 16.22 2.65
N GLU A 580 -25.18 16.70 1.44
CA GLU A 580 -26.54 16.98 0.95
C GLU A 580 -27.37 15.70 0.86
N GLU A 581 -26.79 14.63 0.30
CA GLU A 581 -27.45 13.33 0.16
C GLU A 581 -27.73 12.70 1.53
N VAL A 582 -26.76 12.69 2.43
CA VAL A 582 -26.92 12.19 3.80
C VAL A 582 -28.00 12.99 4.54
N SER A 583 -28.03 14.31 4.39
CA SER A 583 -29.07 15.17 5.00
C SER A 583 -30.48 14.80 4.51
N LYS A 584 -30.66 14.57 3.20
CA LYS A 584 -31.94 14.14 2.62
C LYS A 584 -32.39 12.79 3.20
N ARG A 585 -31.45 11.84 3.30
CA ARG A 585 -31.73 10.52 3.88
C ARG A 585 -32.10 10.62 5.36
N ALA A 586 -31.41 11.47 6.12
CA ALA A 586 -31.68 11.67 7.53
C ALA A 586 -33.10 12.23 7.76
N ILE A 587 -33.53 13.24 6.98
CA ILE A 587 -34.90 13.77 7.02
C ILE A 587 -35.93 12.67 6.70
N LYS A 588 -35.66 11.86 5.67
CA LYS A 588 -36.57 10.76 5.29
C LYS A 588 -36.71 9.74 6.42
N ILE A 589 -35.59 9.27 6.99
CA ILE A 589 -35.60 8.32 8.10
C ILE A 589 -36.33 8.94 9.31
N MET A 590 -36.05 10.20 9.64
CA MET A 590 -36.71 10.91 10.74
C MET A 590 -38.23 10.99 10.56
N SER A 591 -38.73 11.11 9.32
CA SER A 591 -40.18 11.13 9.06
C SER A 591 -40.88 9.79 9.34
N GLU A 592 -40.12 8.70 9.44
CA GLU A 592 -40.63 7.35 9.69
C GLU A 592 -40.40 6.89 11.15
N LEU A 593 -39.69 7.67 11.98
CA LEU A 593 -39.39 7.38 13.39
C LEU A 593 -40.34 8.09 14.36
#